data_AF-A0A850KWK2-F1
#
_entry.id   AF-A0A850KWK2-F1
#
_cell.length_a   1.000
_cell.length_b   1.000
_cell.length_c   1.000
_cell.angle_alpha   90.00
_cell.angle_beta   90.00
_cell.angle_gamma   90.00
#
_symmetry.space_group_name_H-M   'P 1'
#
loop_
_entity.id
_entity.type
_entity.pdbx_description
1 polymer ?
#
loop_
_entity_poly.entity_id
_entity_poly.type
_entity_poly.pdbx_seq_one_letter_code
_entity_poly.pdbx_strand_id
1 'polypeptide(L)'
;MIWQVYLSGEIHTNWRDEIAEAVEEADLPIVLMAPVTVHEDSDDCGAEILGEPGSDFWRDHMGAKVNAIRTRTMIEAADIVIVRFGEKYRQWNAAFDAGYAAALGKSLIVQHPPEFTHALKEVDGAAMATCETVDQVIEILRYATTGQLNRD
;
A
#
# COMPACT_ATOMS: atom_id res chain seq x y z
N MET A 1 10.09 -13.38 14.86
CA MET A 1 8.72 -12.88 14.64
C MET A 1 8.62 -12.58 13.16
N ILE A 2 7.59 -13.07 12.48
CA ILE A 2 7.34 -12.72 11.07
C ILE A 2 6.43 -11.50 11.08
N TRP A 3 6.79 -10.48 10.31
CA TRP A 3 6.07 -9.22 10.20
C TRP A 3 5.14 -9.22 8.99
N GLN A 4 3.91 -8.77 9.17
CA GLN A 4 2.93 -8.64 8.10
C GLN A 4 3.03 -7.22 7.51
N VAL A 5 3.39 -7.08 6.25
CA VAL A 5 3.55 -5.77 5.59
C VAL A 5 2.57 -5.65 4.43
N TYR A 6 1.72 -4.61 4.44
CA TYR A 6 0.75 -4.37 3.38
C TYR A 6 1.20 -3.24 2.44
N LEU A 7 1.22 -3.52 1.13
CA LEU A 7 1.69 -2.63 0.06
C LEU A 7 0.51 -1.99 -0.70
N SER A 8 0.03 -0.84 -0.23
CA SER A 8 -0.97 -0.02 -0.93
C SER A 8 -0.30 0.99 -1.88
N GLY A 9 -1.03 1.47 -2.88
CA GLY A 9 -0.55 2.48 -3.81
C GLY A 9 -0.71 2.14 -5.28
N GLU A 10 -0.09 2.97 -6.11
CA GLU A 10 -0.08 2.85 -7.58
C GLU A 10 0.25 1.44 -8.10
N ILE A 11 -0.29 1.08 -9.26
CA ILE A 11 -0.13 -0.23 -9.91
C ILE A 11 0.52 -0.11 -11.30
N HIS A 12 1.14 1.03 -11.60
CA HIS A 12 1.65 1.40 -12.91
C HIS A 12 3.17 1.24 -13.05
N THR A 13 3.85 0.86 -11.98
CA THR A 13 5.26 0.48 -11.95
C THR A 13 5.46 -0.86 -11.22
N ASN A 14 6.68 -1.38 -11.27
CA ASN A 14 7.13 -2.64 -10.67
C ASN A 14 7.60 -2.51 -9.20
N TRP A 15 7.35 -1.39 -8.53
CA TRP A 15 7.88 -1.11 -7.18
C TRP A 15 7.54 -2.20 -6.13
N ARG A 16 6.41 -2.89 -6.26
CA ARG A 16 6.05 -4.01 -5.36
C ARG A 16 6.96 -5.22 -5.58
N ASP A 17 7.30 -5.49 -6.83
CA ASP A 17 8.21 -6.57 -7.19
C ASP A 17 9.62 -6.23 -6.72
N GLU A 18 10.06 -4.98 -6.88
CA GLU A 18 11.34 -4.50 -6.32
C GLU A 18 11.41 -4.66 -4.80
N ILE A 19 10.32 -4.37 -4.07
CA ILE A 19 10.26 -4.63 -2.62
C ILE A 19 10.30 -6.13 -2.33
N ALA A 20 9.57 -6.95 -3.07
CA ALA A 20 9.53 -8.39 -2.86
C ALA A 20 10.89 -9.05 -3.07
N GLU A 21 11.56 -8.73 -4.18
CA GLU A 21 12.90 -9.19 -4.50
C GLU A 21 13.89 -8.75 -3.41
N ALA A 22 13.88 -7.47 -3.02
CA ALA A 22 14.80 -6.97 -2.00
C ALA A 22 14.56 -7.56 -0.61
N VAL A 23 13.30 -7.84 -0.23
CA VAL A 23 12.95 -8.52 1.02
C VAL A 23 13.46 -9.96 1.02
N GLU A 24 13.33 -10.67 -0.11
CA GLU A 24 13.81 -12.04 -0.28
C GLU A 24 15.34 -12.11 -0.28
N GLU A 25 16.00 -11.28 -1.08
CA GLU A 25 17.47 -11.20 -1.15
C GLU A 25 18.12 -10.89 0.20
N ALA A 26 17.45 -10.08 1.01
CA ALA A 26 17.89 -9.68 2.33
C ALA A 26 17.51 -10.66 3.46
N ASP A 27 16.79 -11.74 3.15
CA ASP A 27 16.23 -12.71 4.11
C ASP A 27 15.48 -12.02 5.27
N LEU A 28 14.70 -10.99 4.97
CA LEU A 28 13.95 -10.26 6.01
C LEU A 28 12.76 -11.10 6.48
N PRO A 29 12.43 -11.08 7.80
CA PRO A 29 11.34 -11.88 8.35
C PRO A 29 9.97 -11.23 8.08
N ILE A 30 9.61 -11.05 6.80
CA ILE A 30 8.46 -10.28 6.33
C ILE A 30 7.59 -11.16 5.42
N VAL A 31 6.28 -11.03 5.57
CA VAL A 31 5.28 -11.51 4.60
C VAL A 31 4.60 -10.29 3.99
N LEU A 32 4.70 -10.19 2.67
CA LEU A 32 4.09 -9.11 1.90
C LEU A 32 2.64 -9.44 1.54
N MET A 33 1.78 -8.44 1.65
CA MET A 33 0.38 -8.46 1.25
C MET A 33 0.11 -7.27 0.32
N ALA A 34 -0.78 -7.43 -0.66
CA ALA A 34 -1.11 -6.40 -1.63
C ALA A 34 -2.58 -6.45 -2.06
N PRO A 35 -3.17 -5.34 -2.53
CA PRO A 35 -4.47 -5.35 -3.18
C PRO A 35 -4.42 -6.15 -4.50
N VAL A 36 -5.58 -6.36 -5.12
CA VAL A 36 -5.63 -6.86 -6.50
C VAL A 36 -4.99 -5.79 -7.41
N THR A 37 -3.97 -6.18 -8.17
CA THR A 37 -3.23 -5.28 -9.08
C THR A 37 -3.68 -5.40 -10.53
N VAL A 38 -4.51 -6.40 -10.85
CA VAL A 38 -5.18 -6.54 -12.14
C VAL A 38 -6.37 -5.58 -12.16
N HIS A 39 -6.26 -4.53 -12.97
CA HIS A 39 -7.22 -3.42 -12.97
C HIS A 39 -8.64 -3.86 -13.30
N GLU A 40 -8.82 -4.68 -14.34
CA GLU A 40 -10.12 -5.20 -14.74
C GLU A 40 -10.78 -6.05 -13.64
N ASP A 41 -10.01 -6.97 -13.03
CA ASP A 41 -10.50 -7.79 -11.92
C ASP A 41 -10.94 -6.92 -10.73
N SER A 42 -10.16 -5.89 -10.41
CA SER A 42 -10.47 -4.96 -9.31
C SER A 42 -11.75 -4.17 -9.58
N ASP A 43 -11.91 -3.61 -10.77
CA ASP A 43 -13.07 -2.78 -11.11
C ASP A 43 -14.36 -3.60 -11.23
N ASP A 44 -14.26 -4.78 -11.85
CA ASP A 44 -15.42 -5.55 -12.28
C ASP A 44 -15.86 -6.61 -11.26
N CYS A 45 -15.05 -6.91 -10.23
CA CYS A 45 -15.34 -7.97 -9.25
C CYS A 45 -16.75 -7.88 -8.65
N GLY A 46 -17.24 -6.67 -8.38
CA GLY A 46 -18.58 -6.46 -7.84
C GLY A 46 -19.67 -6.91 -8.80
N ALA A 47 -19.61 -6.46 -10.05
CA ALA A 47 -20.61 -6.76 -11.07
C ALA A 47 -20.57 -8.24 -11.49
N GLU A 48 -19.37 -8.80 -11.68
CA GLU A 48 -19.19 -10.20 -12.07
C GLU A 48 -19.69 -11.18 -10.98
N ILE A 49 -19.51 -10.86 -9.69
CA ILE A 49 -19.88 -11.76 -8.59
C ILE A 49 -21.35 -11.58 -8.17
N LEU A 50 -21.84 -10.34 -8.11
CA LEU A 50 -23.15 -10.01 -7.51
C LEU A 50 -24.22 -9.66 -8.56
N GLY A 51 -23.84 -9.57 -9.84
CA GLY A 51 -24.71 -9.24 -10.96
C GLY A 51 -24.54 -7.79 -11.45
N GLU A 52 -24.80 -7.59 -12.75
CA GLU A 52 -24.67 -6.28 -13.40
C GLU A 52 -25.65 -5.24 -12.85
N PRO A 53 -25.17 -4.09 -12.36
CA PRO A 53 -26.03 -3.03 -11.88
C PRO A 53 -26.56 -2.14 -13.02
N GLY A 54 -27.60 -1.36 -12.73
CA GLY A 54 -28.22 -0.45 -13.71
C GLY A 54 -27.45 0.84 -14.01
N SER A 55 -26.30 1.08 -13.38
CA SER A 55 -25.47 2.25 -13.64
C SER A 55 -24.01 2.07 -13.16
N ASP A 56 -23.10 2.80 -13.80
CA ASP A 56 -21.67 2.83 -13.46
C ASP A 56 -21.43 3.23 -12.00
N PHE A 57 -22.23 4.15 -11.46
CA PHE A 57 -22.18 4.51 -10.05
C PHE A 57 -22.30 3.30 -9.13
N TRP A 58 -23.24 2.39 -9.41
CA TRP A 58 -23.43 1.19 -8.61
C TRP A 58 -22.38 0.13 -8.93
N ARG A 59 -21.88 0.06 -10.18
CA ARG A 59 -20.74 -0.80 -10.56
C ARG A 59 -19.52 -0.49 -9.70
N ASP A 60 -19.12 0.78 -9.66
CA ASP A 60 -17.99 1.24 -8.86
C ASP A 60 -18.18 0.99 -7.36
N HIS A 61 -19.40 1.22 -6.84
CA HIS A 61 -19.69 0.95 -5.42
C HIS A 61 -19.61 -0.53 -5.07
N MET A 62 -20.02 -1.40 -5.99
CA MET A 62 -19.96 -2.84 -5.79
C MET A 62 -18.50 -3.32 -5.82
N GLY A 63 -17.72 -2.91 -6.83
CA GLY A 63 -16.29 -3.23 -6.92
C GLY A 63 -15.52 -2.72 -5.70
N ALA A 64 -15.71 -1.45 -5.32
CA ALA A 64 -15.07 -0.86 -4.15
C ALA A 64 -15.38 -1.62 -2.85
N LYS A 65 -16.65 -2.04 -2.63
CA LYS A 65 -17.04 -2.77 -1.42
C LYS A 65 -16.47 -4.18 -1.37
N VAL A 66 -16.43 -4.89 -2.49
CA VAL A 66 -15.86 -6.24 -2.57
C VAL A 66 -14.35 -6.18 -2.34
N ASN A 67 -13.65 -5.23 -2.96
CA ASN A 67 -12.24 -4.98 -2.69
C ASN A 67 -11.98 -4.64 -1.22
N ALA A 68 -12.84 -3.82 -0.62
CA ALA A 68 -12.71 -3.41 0.78
C ALA A 68 -12.71 -4.59 1.77
N ILE A 69 -13.37 -5.71 1.45
CA ILE A 69 -13.32 -6.91 2.30
C ILE A 69 -11.87 -7.39 2.44
N ARG A 70 -11.14 -7.43 1.32
CA ARG A 70 -9.74 -7.87 1.29
C ARG A 70 -8.81 -6.81 1.84
N THR A 71 -8.89 -5.59 1.33
CA THR A 71 -7.93 -4.53 1.69
C THR A 71 -8.02 -4.16 3.17
N ARG A 72 -9.23 -4.04 3.74
CA ARG A 72 -9.38 -3.76 5.18
C ARG A 72 -8.86 -4.90 6.04
N THR A 73 -9.15 -6.15 5.66
CA THR A 73 -8.63 -7.32 6.38
C THR A 73 -7.10 -7.33 6.40
N MET A 74 -6.46 -7.04 5.27
CA MET A 74 -4.99 -7.01 5.18
C MET A 74 -4.38 -5.82 5.93
N ILE A 75 -4.98 -4.63 5.84
CA ILE A 75 -4.53 -3.45 6.62
C ILE A 75 -4.65 -3.71 8.12
N GLU A 76 -5.77 -4.28 8.56
CA GLU A 76 -6.02 -4.59 9.98
C GLU A 76 -5.06 -5.67 10.50
N ALA A 77 -4.68 -6.63 9.67
CA ALA A 77 -3.70 -7.67 10.01
C ALA A 77 -2.24 -7.21 9.92
N ALA A 78 -1.95 -6.11 9.21
CA ALA A 78 -0.58 -5.64 8.99
C ALA A 78 0.04 -5.06 10.26
N ASP A 79 1.33 -5.32 10.45
CA ASP A 79 2.18 -4.64 11.43
C ASP A 79 2.69 -3.30 10.87
N ILE A 80 3.00 -3.29 9.57
CA ILE A 80 3.44 -2.10 8.82
C ILE A 80 2.59 -1.96 7.55
N VAL A 81 2.13 -0.75 7.26
CA VAL A 81 1.46 -0.39 6.02
C VAL A 81 2.37 0.55 5.22
N ILE A 82 2.62 0.21 3.97
CA ILE A 82 3.40 1.03 3.04
C ILE A 82 2.45 1.54 1.97
N VAL A 83 2.42 2.86 1.78
CA VAL A 83 1.57 3.50 0.77
C VAL A 83 2.45 4.25 -0.22
N ARG A 84 2.46 3.80 -1.48
CA ARG A 84 3.18 4.48 -2.56
C ARG A 84 2.25 5.36 -3.39
N PHE A 85 2.64 6.63 -3.55
CA PHE A 85 2.02 7.56 -4.48
C PHE A 85 2.90 7.75 -5.73
N GLY A 86 2.39 7.34 -6.89
CA GLY A 86 3.05 7.53 -8.20
C GLY A 86 2.54 8.74 -8.99
N GLU A 87 3.13 9.03 -10.15
CA GLU A 87 2.75 10.20 -10.96
C GLU A 87 1.44 10.04 -11.73
N LYS A 88 1.00 8.80 -11.98
CA LYS A 88 -0.21 8.53 -12.76
C LYS A 88 -1.45 8.54 -11.88
N TYR A 89 -2.47 9.24 -12.36
CA TYR A 89 -3.75 9.42 -11.68
C TYR A 89 -3.60 10.04 -10.28
N ARG A 90 -4.72 10.33 -9.63
CA ARG A 90 -4.74 10.99 -8.32
C ARG A 90 -4.62 10.02 -7.14
N GLN A 91 -4.80 8.70 -7.36
CA GLN A 91 -4.65 7.63 -6.35
C GLN A 91 -5.42 7.87 -5.05
N TRP A 92 -6.70 8.25 -5.17
CA TRP A 92 -7.57 8.51 -4.03
C TRP A 92 -7.78 7.29 -3.11
N ASN A 93 -7.75 6.10 -3.68
CA ASN A 93 -7.77 4.84 -2.94
C ASN A 93 -6.54 4.70 -2.03
N ALA A 94 -5.34 5.05 -2.50
CA ALA A 94 -4.12 5.00 -1.70
C ALA A 94 -4.15 6.03 -0.55
N ALA A 95 -4.64 7.25 -0.81
CA ALA A 95 -4.84 8.25 0.24
C ALA A 95 -5.87 7.79 1.29
N PHE A 96 -6.92 7.10 0.86
CA PHE A 96 -7.90 6.52 1.76
C PHE A 96 -7.29 5.40 2.63
N ASP A 97 -6.51 4.50 2.04
CA ASP A 97 -5.80 3.43 2.75
C ASP A 97 -4.81 4.00 3.77
N ALA A 98 -4.06 5.05 3.43
CA ALA A 98 -3.15 5.75 4.35
C ALA A 98 -3.91 6.33 5.56
N GLY A 99 -5.04 7.01 5.31
CA GLY A 99 -5.89 7.54 6.37
C GLY A 99 -6.50 6.43 7.24
N TYR A 100 -6.93 5.32 6.64
CA TYR A 100 -7.48 4.17 7.37
C TYR A 100 -6.42 3.51 8.26
N ALA A 101 -5.21 3.30 7.73
CA ALA A 101 -4.07 2.75 8.46
C ALA A 101 -3.67 3.65 9.65
N ALA A 102 -3.59 4.97 9.42
CA ALA A 102 -3.30 5.95 10.45
C ALA A 102 -4.38 5.94 11.56
N ALA A 103 -5.66 5.89 11.19
CA ALA A 103 -6.76 5.83 12.15
C ALA A 103 -6.76 4.55 13.01
N LEU A 104 -6.25 3.44 12.48
CA LEU A 104 -6.05 2.19 13.20
C LEU A 104 -4.76 2.16 14.05
N GLY A 105 -3.93 3.21 13.99
CA GLY A 105 -2.65 3.27 14.69
C GLY A 105 -1.59 2.33 14.11
N LYS A 106 -1.67 2.01 12.82
CA LYS A 106 -0.66 1.19 12.13
C LYS A 106 0.62 1.98 11.90
N SER A 107 1.76 1.28 11.92
CA SER A 107 3.04 1.86 11.49
C SER A 107 2.96 2.13 9.99
N LEU A 108 2.84 3.40 9.63
CA LEU A 108 2.67 3.86 8.25
C LEU A 108 4.01 4.33 7.68
N ILE A 109 4.39 3.83 6.51
CA ILE A 109 5.48 4.35 5.67
C ILE A 109 4.85 4.88 4.39
N VAL A 110 5.22 6.09 3.99
CA VAL A 110 4.74 6.71 2.76
C VAL A 110 5.90 6.81 1.79
N GLN A 111 5.67 6.45 0.53
CA GLN A 111 6.66 6.63 -0.54
C GLN A 111 6.07 7.51 -1.64
N HIS A 112 6.74 8.60 -2.00
CA HIS A 112 6.30 9.46 -3.10
C HIS A 112 7.47 10.29 -3.68
N PRO A 113 7.36 10.79 -4.92
CA PRO A 113 8.37 11.70 -5.46
C PRO A 113 8.29 13.09 -4.79
N PRO A 114 9.38 13.88 -4.73
CA PRO A 114 9.43 15.15 -3.98
C PRO A 114 8.31 16.16 -4.32
N GLU A 115 7.84 16.14 -5.56
CA GLU A 115 6.78 16.99 -6.11
C GLU A 115 5.46 16.88 -5.32
N PHE A 116 5.25 15.74 -4.64
CA PHE A 116 4.00 15.46 -3.93
C PHE A 116 3.99 15.93 -2.47
N THR A 117 5.14 16.34 -1.92
CA THR A 117 5.32 16.73 -0.51
C THR A 117 4.25 17.73 -0.04
N HIS A 118 3.92 18.75 -0.85
CA HIS A 118 2.90 19.72 -0.44
C HIS A 118 1.49 19.13 -0.42
N ALA A 119 1.17 18.26 -1.39
CA ALA A 119 -0.15 17.64 -1.53
C ALA A 119 -0.36 16.54 -0.48
N LEU A 120 0.72 15.90 -0.02
CA LEU A 120 0.69 14.78 0.92
C LEU A 120 1.06 15.18 2.36
N LYS A 121 1.26 16.46 2.66
CA LYS A 121 1.71 16.93 3.99
C LYS A 121 0.90 16.39 5.18
N GLU A 122 -0.41 16.20 5.05
CA GLU A 122 -1.24 15.58 6.11
C GLU A 122 -1.02 14.06 6.23
N VAL A 123 -0.77 13.39 5.11
CA VAL A 123 -0.46 11.96 5.05
C VAL A 123 0.95 11.71 5.59
N ASP A 124 1.92 12.51 5.18
CA ASP A 124 3.30 12.49 5.69
C ASP A 124 3.34 12.80 7.19
N GLY A 125 2.54 13.76 7.66
CA GLY A 125 2.43 14.09 9.07
C GLY A 125 1.90 12.96 9.95
N ALA A 126 1.24 11.96 9.36
CA ALA A 126 0.77 10.75 10.05
C ALA A 126 1.75 9.56 9.92
N ALA A 127 2.70 9.61 8.98
CA ALA A 127 3.63 8.54 8.71
C ALA A 127 4.79 8.49 9.73
N MET A 128 5.33 7.29 9.96
CA MET A 128 6.55 7.09 10.74
C MET A 128 7.81 7.40 9.92
N ALA A 129 7.69 7.32 8.59
CA ALA A 129 8.71 7.71 7.63
C ALA A 129 8.08 8.06 6.27
N THR A 130 8.64 9.07 5.62
CA THR A 130 8.39 9.40 4.21
C THR A 130 9.65 9.11 3.41
N CYS A 131 9.51 8.41 2.29
CA CYS A 131 10.58 7.92 1.44
C CYS A 131 10.39 8.40 -0.01
N GLU A 132 11.50 8.56 -0.72
CA GLU A 132 11.54 8.85 -2.15
C GLU A 132 11.85 7.57 -2.96
N THR A 133 12.64 6.64 -2.41
CA THR A 133 13.10 5.44 -3.13
C THR A 133 12.68 4.14 -2.45
N VAL A 134 12.68 3.04 -3.22
CA VAL A 134 12.44 1.69 -2.67
C VAL A 134 13.56 1.31 -1.70
N ASP A 135 14.81 1.67 -1.99
CA ASP A 135 15.95 1.39 -1.10
C ASP A 135 15.76 1.95 0.32
N GLN A 136 15.23 3.18 0.43
CA GLN A 136 14.91 3.77 1.73
C GLN A 136 13.85 2.96 2.48
N VAL A 137 12.83 2.47 1.76
CA VAL A 137 11.81 1.59 2.34
C VAL A 137 12.44 0.29 2.85
N ILE A 138 13.32 -0.33 2.07
CA ILE A 138 14.00 -1.58 2.46
C ILE A 138 14.91 -1.39 3.66
N GLU A 139 15.67 -0.30 3.74
CA GLU A 139 16.52 -0.03 4.90
C GLU A 139 15.70 0.24 6.17
N ILE A 140 14.55 0.89 6.07
CA ILE A 140 13.60 1.04 7.19
C ILE A 140 13.07 -0.33 7.63
N LEU A 141 12.63 -1.17 6.68
CA LEU A 141 12.13 -2.51 6.97
C LEU A 141 13.20 -3.38 7.64
N ARG A 142 14.43 -3.36 7.13
CA ARG A 142 15.57 -4.06 7.73
C ARG A 142 15.80 -3.61 9.16
N TYR A 143 15.92 -2.30 9.38
CA TYR A 143 16.17 -1.78 10.71
C TYR A 143 15.04 -2.10 11.68
N ALA A 144 13.78 -1.91 11.27
CA ALA A 144 12.62 -2.16 12.12
C ALA A 144 12.49 -3.65 12.50
N THR A 145 12.76 -4.56 11.57
CA THR A 145 12.53 -6.00 11.79
C THR A 145 13.72 -6.73 12.43
N THR A 146 14.94 -6.19 12.29
CA THR A 146 16.17 -6.85 12.75
C THR A 146 16.97 -6.05 13.78
N GLY A 147 16.74 -4.74 13.90
CA GLY A 147 17.55 -3.82 14.70
C GLY A 147 18.94 -3.52 14.11
N GLN A 148 19.23 -3.98 12.90
CA GLN A 148 20.51 -3.78 12.22
C GLN A 148 20.45 -2.54 11.34
N LEU A 149 21.42 -1.64 11.50
CA LEU A 149 21.59 -0.46 10.68
C LEU A 149 22.80 -0.67 9.76
N ASN A 150 22.58 -0.63 8.44
CA ASN A 150 23.68 -0.64 7.49
C ASN A 150 24.40 0.71 7.53
N ARG A 151 25.71 0.65 7.76
CA ARG A 151 26.60 1.80 7.78
C ARG A 151 27.71 1.51 6.78
N ASP A 152 27.40 1.68 5.50
CA ASP A 152 28.45 1.77 4.49
C ASP A 152 29.24 3.09 4.64
#